data_AF-A0A0P0M0F0-F1
#
_entry.id   AF-A0A0P0M0F0-F1
#
_cell.length_a   1.000
_cell.length_b   1.000
_cell.length_c   1.000
_cell.angle_alpha   90.00
_cell.angle_beta   90.00
_cell.angle_gamma   90.00
#
_symmetry.space_group_name_H-M   'P 1'
#
loop_
_entity.id
_entity.type
_entity.pdbx_description
1 polymer ?
#
loop_
_entity_poly.entity_id
_entity_poly.type
_entity_poly.pdbx_seq_one_letter_code
_entity_poly.pdbx_strand_id
1 'polypeptide(L)'
;MKNTFLSMKKSDILFFLFVIALFLPFFISDTIYEWYKSFNAIHGMVMSFVKFAILATLGEMLGLRISTGVYHNKTFGIIPRMVIWGVLGMGINMAMIIFSKGTPIFLEYMGLEYASTLMNGDFCLAKFLVALAISVTMNSIFAPVFMTLHKITDTHIGNCGGSIKALSTPIPMTRIFTGLNWAVLWSFVFKKTIPLFWYPAHTITFLLPPDMRVLFAAILGVVLGVLLAIAAKKK
;
A
#
# COMPACT_ATOMS: atom_id res chain seq x y z
N MET A 1 7.89 -18.61 30.22
CA MET A 1 7.23 -17.98 29.05
C MET A 1 6.01 -17.21 29.54
N LYS A 2 6.10 -15.88 29.71
CA LYS A 2 4.92 -15.05 30.01
C LYS A 2 4.15 -14.87 28.70
N ASN A 3 3.05 -15.59 28.57
CA ASN A 3 1.99 -15.30 27.59
C ASN A 3 1.49 -13.88 27.84
N THR A 4 2.12 -12.91 27.17
CA THR A 4 1.61 -11.55 27.11
C THR A 4 0.60 -11.53 25.98
N PHE A 5 -0.55 -12.16 26.19
CA PHE A 5 -1.74 -11.81 25.43
C PHE A 5 -1.84 -10.28 25.48
N LEU A 6 -1.98 -9.64 24.33
CA LEU A 6 -2.20 -8.21 24.21
C LEU A 6 -3.44 -7.85 25.04
N SER A 7 -3.25 -7.49 26.31
CA SER A 7 -4.32 -6.90 27.09
C SER A 7 -4.78 -5.65 26.34
N MET A 8 -6.07 -5.65 25.95
CA MET A 8 -6.65 -4.56 25.18
C MET A 8 -6.52 -3.27 25.99
N LYS A 9 -5.77 -2.31 25.44
CA LYS A 9 -5.65 -0.98 26.03
C LYS A 9 -6.84 -0.13 25.61
N LYS A 10 -7.15 0.91 26.38
CA LYS A 10 -8.14 1.94 25.98
C LYS A 10 -7.85 2.52 24.59
N SER A 11 -6.57 2.66 24.23
CA SER A 11 -6.16 3.12 22.91
C SER A 11 -6.50 2.14 21.78
N ASP A 12 -6.57 0.83 22.06
CA ASP A 12 -7.00 -0.17 21.07
C ASP A 12 -8.50 -0.03 20.79
N ILE A 13 -9.30 0.11 21.84
CA ILE A 13 -10.75 0.32 21.72
C ILE A 13 -11.02 1.62 20.93
N LEU A 14 -10.33 2.72 21.28
CA LEU A 14 -10.49 4.00 20.58
C LEU A 14 -10.08 3.90 19.10
N PHE A 15 -8.99 3.19 18.79
CA PHE A 15 -8.56 2.98 17.41
C PHE A 15 -9.60 2.20 16.61
N PHE A 16 -10.13 1.10 17.14
CA PHE A 16 -11.18 0.33 16.45
C PHE A 16 -12.48 1.12 16.30
N LEU A 17 -12.90 1.87 17.32
CA LEU A 17 -14.06 2.75 17.22
C LEU A 17 -13.88 3.81 16.12
N PHE A 18 -12.69 4.40 16.02
CA PHE A 18 -12.37 5.34 14.95
C PHE A 18 -12.45 4.68 13.56
N VAL A 19 -11.85 3.50 13.39
CA VAL A 19 -11.91 2.75 12.12
C VAL A 19 -13.36 2.39 11.77
N ILE A 20 -14.15 1.91 12.73
CA ILE A 20 -15.57 1.60 12.52
C ILE A 20 -16.32 2.86 12.12
N ALA A 21 -16.19 3.97 12.86
CA ALA A 21 -16.87 5.21 12.54
C ALA A 21 -16.51 5.75 11.14
N LEU A 22 -15.27 5.55 10.70
CA LEU A 22 -14.80 5.97 9.39
C LEU A 22 -15.40 5.15 8.24
N PHE A 23 -15.55 3.83 8.40
CA PHE A 23 -16.01 2.95 7.32
C PHE A 23 -17.50 2.62 7.38
N LEU A 24 -18.14 2.68 8.55
CA LEU A 24 -19.55 2.34 8.76
C LEU A 24 -20.49 3.06 7.78
N PRO A 25 -20.33 4.37 7.47
CA PRO A 25 -21.21 5.06 6.53
C PRO A 25 -21.31 4.40 5.15
N PHE A 26 -20.25 3.75 4.67
CA PHE A 26 -20.23 3.06 3.38
C PHE A 26 -21.00 1.73 3.39
N PHE A 27 -21.31 1.18 4.57
CA PHE A 27 -22.07 -0.08 4.71
C PHE A 27 -23.55 0.14 5.03
N ILE A 28 -23.91 1.32 5.56
CA ILE A 28 -25.28 1.61 6.00
C ILE A 28 -26.01 2.61 5.09
N SER A 29 -25.32 3.28 4.17
CA SER A 29 -25.89 4.29 3.29
C SER A 29 -25.49 4.06 1.84
N ASP A 30 -26.46 3.61 1.03
CA ASP A 30 -26.31 3.46 -0.42
C ASP A 30 -25.96 4.80 -1.08
N THR A 31 -26.54 5.91 -0.60
CA THR A 31 -26.24 7.26 -1.10
C THR A 31 -24.76 7.62 -0.95
N ILE A 32 -24.16 7.34 0.21
CA ILE A 32 -22.73 7.62 0.45
C ILE A 32 -21.87 6.68 -0.40
N TYR A 33 -22.24 5.41 -0.49
CA TYR A 33 -21.51 4.42 -1.27
C TYR A 33 -21.51 4.75 -2.77
N GLU A 34 -22.67 5.09 -3.34
CA GLU A 34 -22.80 5.47 -4.75
C GLU A 34 -22.12 6.82 -5.05
N TRP A 35 -22.21 7.79 -4.14
CA TRP A 35 -21.41 9.03 -4.24
C TRP A 35 -19.92 8.70 -4.30
N TYR A 36 -19.43 7.84 -3.41
CA TYR A 36 -18.03 7.42 -3.40
C TYR A 36 -17.62 6.72 -4.70
N LYS A 37 -18.45 5.80 -5.22
CA LYS A 37 -18.19 5.12 -6.49
C LYS A 37 -18.08 6.12 -7.64
N SER A 38 -19.06 7.01 -7.75
CA SER A 38 -19.09 8.05 -8.78
C SER A 38 -17.88 8.99 -8.68
N PHE A 39 -17.59 9.49 -7.47
CA PHE A 39 -16.47 10.37 -7.22
C PHE A 39 -15.12 9.67 -7.48
N ASN A 40 -14.98 8.40 -7.13
CA ASN A 40 -13.78 7.60 -7.43
C ASN A 40 -13.59 7.36 -8.93
N ALA A 41 -14.67 7.16 -9.68
CA ALA A 41 -14.60 7.00 -11.13
C ALA A 41 -14.14 8.30 -11.82
N ILE A 42 -14.64 9.46 -11.38
CA ILE A 42 -14.33 10.77 -11.98
C ILE A 42 -12.98 11.30 -11.48
N HIS A 43 -12.67 11.13 -10.20
CA HIS A 43 -11.51 11.71 -9.52
C HIS A 43 -10.59 10.63 -8.92
N GLY A 44 -10.26 9.60 -9.71
CA GLY A 44 -9.48 8.45 -9.24
C GLY A 44 -8.13 8.80 -8.59
N MET A 45 -7.43 9.84 -9.07
CA MET A 45 -6.17 10.29 -8.47
C MET A 45 -6.37 10.93 -7.08
N VAL A 46 -7.37 11.79 -6.94
CA VAL A 46 -7.73 12.39 -5.64
C VAL A 46 -8.16 11.30 -4.66
N MET A 47 -8.97 10.34 -5.11
CA MET A 47 -9.38 9.23 -4.26
C MET A 47 -8.22 8.29 -3.91
N SER A 48 -7.26 8.12 -4.80
CA SER A 48 -6.03 7.37 -4.47
C SER A 48 -5.24 8.08 -3.39
N PHE A 49 -5.11 9.41 -3.45
CA PHE A 49 -4.51 10.19 -2.38
C PHE A 49 -5.24 9.95 -1.05
N VAL A 50 -6.56 10.13 -1.01
CA VAL A 50 -7.35 9.98 0.22
C VAL A 50 -7.27 8.56 0.77
N LYS A 51 -7.43 7.54 -0.08
CA LYS A 51 -7.38 6.12 0.30
C LYS A 51 -6.05 5.78 0.96
N PHE A 52 -4.93 6.10 0.31
CA PHE A 52 -3.61 5.77 0.85
C PHE A 52 -3.22 6.63 2.04
N ALA A 53 -3.55 7.93 2.03
CA ALA A 53 -3.31 8.82 3.17
C ALA A 53 -3.92 8.25 4.46
N ILE A 54 -5.14 7.71 4.37
CA ILE A 54 -5.84 7.12 5.51
C ILE A 54 -5.36 5.69 5.79
N LEU A 55 -5.53 4.78 4.83
CA LEU A 55 -5.36 3.34 5.05
C LEU A 55 -3.90 2.96 5.34
N ALA A 56 -2.95 3.52 4.59
CA ALA A 56 -1.55 3.18 4.80
C ALA A 56 -1.04 3.73 6.14
N THR A 57 -1.45 4.94 6.52
CA THR A 57 -1.13 5.52 7.83
C THR A 57 -1.73 4.70 8.97
N LEU A 58 -3.00 4.29 8.87
CA LEU A 58 -3.63 3.40 9.85
C LEU A 58 -2.90 2.05 9.95
N GLY A 59 -2.48 1.49 8.81
CA GLY A 59 -1.67 0.27 8.77
C GLY A 59 -0.33 0.41 9.48
N GLU A 60 0.38 1.52 9.27
CA GLU A 60 1.64 1.79 9.96
C GLU A 60 1.45 2.04 11.46
N MET A 61 0.37 2.73 11.86
CA MET A 61 0.01 2.91 13.27
C MET A 61 -0.29 1.56 13.95
N LEU A 62 -1.01 0.67 13.27
CA LEU A 62 -1.30 -0.68 13.75
C LEU A 62 -0.02 -1.52 13.85
N GLY A 63 0.87 -1.44 12.86
CA GLY A 63 2.19 -2.07 12.89
C GLY A 63 3.01 -1.58 14.09
N LEU A 64 3.06 -0.26 14.33
CA LEU A 64 3.74 0.33 15.49
C LEU A 64 3.12 -0.16 16.79
N ARG A 65 1.80 -0.29 16.88
CA ARG A 65 1.10 -0.81 18.05
C ARG A 65 1.48 -2.26 18.36
N ILE A 66 1.58 -3.10 17.33
CA ILE A 66 1.97 -4.50 17.49
C ILE A 66 3.43 -4.59 17.95
N SER A 67 4.34 -3.83 17.34
CA SER A 67 5.78 -3.87 17.62
C SER A 67 6.16 -3.21 18.95
N THR A 68 5.60 -2.05 19.27
CA THR A 68 6.06 -1.20 20.40
C THR A 68 5.00 -0.97 21.48
N GLY A 69 3.75 -1.36 21.24
CA GLY A 69 2.68 -1.20 22.22
C GLY A 69 1.97 0.15 22.22
N VAL A 70 2.29 1.05 21.28
CA VAL A 70 1.67 2.38 21.09
C VAL A 70 1.33 2.63 19.61
N TYR A 71 0.29 3.42 19.33
CA TYR A 71 -0.13 3.74 17.94
C TYR A 71 0.62 4.92 17.31
N HIS A 72 1.31 5.72 18.11
CA HIS A 72 2.17 6.81 17.64
C HIS A 72 3.29 7.05 18.64
N ASN A 73 4.37 7.67 18.17
CA ASN A 73 5.47 8.17 19.00
C ASN A 73 5.93 9.53 18.47
N LYS A 74 6.89 10.18 19.15
CA LYS A 74 7.35 11.53 18.78
C LYS A 74 7.89 11.61 17.35
N THR A 75 8.52 10.57 16.82
CA THR A 75 9.12 10.57 15.47
C THR A 75 8.19 10.04 14.38
N PHE A 76 7.00 9.56 14.74
CA PHE A 76 6.08 8.97 13.78
C PHE A 76 5.54 10.02 12.80
N GLY A 77 4.98 11.13 13.29
CA GLY A 77 4.43 12.17 12.43
C GLY A 77 3.23 11.71 11.59
N ILE A 78 2.05 11.61 12.20
CA ILE A 78 0.82 11.14 11.52
C ILE A 78 0.50 12.00 10.29
N ILE A 79 0.42 13.33 10.46
CA ILE A 79 0.06 14.25 9.37
C ILE A 79 1.06 14.19 8.20
N PRO A 80 2.38 14.33 8.40
CA PRO A 80 3.31 14.23 7.29
C PRO A 80 3.28 12.86 6.60
N ARG A 81 3.06 11.76 7.34
CA ARG A 81 2.85 10.43 6.76
C ARG A 81 1.60 10.36 5.90
N MET A 82 0.46 10.90 6.37
CA MET A 82 -0.77 10.94 5.58
C MET A 82 -0.57 11.64 4.24
N VAL A 83 0.10 12.80 4.24
CA VAL A 83 0.36 13.55 3.01
C VAL A 83 1.28 12.78 2.06
N ILE A 84 2.40 12.25 2.57
CA ILE A 84 3.34 11.46 1.77
C ILE A 84 2.68 10.20 1.23
N TRP A 85 1.95 9.45 2.06
CA TRP A 85 1.20 8.28 1.62
C TRP A 85 0.16 8.61 0.57
N GLY A 86 -0.51 9.76 0.69
CA GLY A 86 -1.43 10.21 -0.35
C GLY A 86 -0.73 10.43 -1.70
N VAL A 87 0.44 11.10 -1.71
CA VAL A 87 1.23 11.29 -2.94
C VAL A 87 1.73 9.96 -3.50
N LEU A 88 2.23 9.09 -2.63
CA LEU A 88 2.67 7.73 -3.01
C LEU A 88 1.50 6.91 -3.57
N GLY A 89 0.31 7.04 -3.00
CA GLY A 89 -0.92 6.39 -3.46
C GLY A 89 -1.35 6.82 -4.86
N MET A 90 -1.18 8.10 -5.19
CA MET A 90 -1.34 8.59 -6.56
C MET A 90 -0.36 7.90 -7.52
N GLY A 91 0.90 7.75 -7.11
CA GLY A 91 1.92 7.02 -7.88
C GLY A 91 1.56 5.53 -8.07
N ILE A 92 1.03 4.87 -7.05
CA ILE A 92 0.55 3.48 -7.14
C ILE A 92 -0.60 3.37 -8.15
N ASN A 93 -1.59 4.26 -8.09
CA ASN A 93 -2.70 4.23 -9.04
C ASN A 93 -2.22 4.45 -10.48
N MET A 94 -1.31 5.41 -10.69
CA MET A 94 -0.66 5.63 -11.98
C MET A 94 0.04 4.36 -12.48
N ALA A 95 0.83 3.69 -11.62
CA ALA A 95 1.50 2.44 -11.98
C ALA A 95 0.49 1.35 -12.34
N MET A 96 -0.58 1.17 -11.56
CA MET A 96 -1.63 0.20 -11.87
C MET A 96 -2.25 0.45 -13.25
N ILE A 97 -2.56 1.70 -13.60
CA ILE A 97 -3.11 2.06 -14.91
C ILE A 97 -2.12 1.74 -16.02
N ILE A 98 -0.86 2.17 -15.88
CA ILE A 98 0.19 1.97 -16.89
C ILE A 98 0.44 0.48 -17.10
N PHE A 99 0.72 -0.29 -16.05
CA PHE A 99 1.10 -1.69 -16.19
C PHE A 99 -0.08 -2.60 -16.56
N SER A 100 -1.31 -2.29 -16.11
CA SER A 100 -2.49 -3.08 -16.51
C SER A 100 -2.86 -2.94 -17.98
N LYS A 101 -2.44 -1.86 -18.64
CA LYS A 101 -2.61 -1.65 -20.08
C LYS A 101 -1.37 -2.05 -20.89
N GLY A 102 -0.20 -1.66 -20.42
CA GLY A 102 1.06 -1.87 -21.12
C GLY A 102 1.53 -3.31 -21.15
N THR A 103 1.33 -4.07 -20.06
CA THR A 103 1.77 -5.48 -20.02
C THR A 103 1.00 -6.35 -21.02
N PRO A 104 -0.35 -6.29 -21.10
CA PRO A 104 -1.08 -7.07 -22.11
C PRO A 104 -0.68 -6.75 -23.55
N ILE A 105 -0.47 -5.47 -23.89
CA ILE A 105 0.03 -5.05 -25.21
C ILE A 105 1.41 -5.66 -25.50
N PHE A 106 2.29 -5.66 -24.50
CA PHE A 106 3.61 -6.27 -24.65
C PHE A 106 3.53 -7.80 -24.82
N LEU A 107 2.61 -8.47 -24.14
CA LEU A 107 2.38 -9.91 -24.31
C LEU A 107 1.84 -10.24 -25.71
N GLU A 108 0.94 -9.41 -26.25
CA GLU A 108 0.47 -9.53 -27.63
C GLU A 108 1.62 -9.41 -28.64
N TYR A 109 2.52 -8.44 -28.43
CA TYR A 109 3.74 -8.32 -29.21
C TYR A 109 4.64 -9.57 -29.13
N MET A 110 4.67 -10.26 -27.98
CA MET A 110 5.40 -11.52 -27.80
C MET A 110 4.69 -12.75 -28.37
N GLY A 111 3.51 -12.60 -28.97
CA GLY A 111 2.75 -13.68 -29.58
C GLY A 111 1.65 -14.30 -28.71
N LEU A 112 1.35 -13.73 -27.53
CA LEU A 112 0.14 -14.09 -26.78
C LEU A 112 -1.04 -13.28 -27.32
N GLU A 113 -1.66 -13.77 -28.39
CA GLU A 113 -2.80 -13.12 -29.02
C GLU A 113 -3.93 -12.86 -28.01
N TYR A 114 -4.60 -11.71 -28.16
CA TYR A 114 -5.79 -11.34 -27.39
C TYR A 114 -5.55 -11.12 -25.87
N ALA A 115 -4.32 -10.93 -25.40
CA ALA A 115 -4.04 -10.70 -23.97
C ALA A 115 -4.82 -9.50 -23.39
N SER A 116 -4.98 -8.42 -24.15
CA SER A 116 -5.72 -7.22 -23.74
C SER A 116 -7.21 -7.48 -23.62
N THR A 117 -7.80 -8.23 -24.56
CA THR A 117 -9.23 -8.56 -24.53
C THR A 117 -9.54 -9.59 -23.45
N LEU A 118 -8.64 -10.55 -23.18
CA LEU A 118 -8.76 -11.52 -22.08
C LEU A 118 -8.95 -10.86 -20.72
N MET A 119 -8.30 -9.72 -20.46
CA MET A 119 -8.45 -9.01 -19.18
C MET A 119 -9.87 -8.48 -18.95
N ASN A 120 -10.61 -8.20 -20.02
CA ASN A 120 -12.00 -7.71 -19.96
C ASN A 120 -13.05 -8.83 -19.98
N GLY A 121 -12.65 -10.07 -20.29
CA GLY A 121 -13.54 -11.23 -20.33
C GLY A 121 -13.76 -11.89 -18.96
N ASP A 122 -14.48 -13.01 -18.98
CA ASP A 122 -14.71 -13.84 -17.79
C ASP A 122 -13.42 -14.45 -17.25
N PHE A 123 -13.48 -14.95 -16.02
CA PHE A 123 -12.34 -15.61 -15.40
C PHE A 123 -11.96 -16.89 -16.16
N CYS A 124 -10.68 -17.00 -16.53
CA CYS A 124 -10.09 -18.19 -17.10
C CYS A 124 -8.60 -18.26 -16.75
N LEU A 125 -7.98 -19.41 -16.98
CA LEU A 125 -6.55 -19.60 -16.72
C LEU A 125 -5.69 -18.60 -17.51
N ALA A 126 -6.05 -18.29 -18.77
CA ALA A 126 -5.31 -17.33 -19.58
C ALA A 126 -5.37 -15.91 -18.97
N LYS A 127 -6.55 -15.45 -18.53
CA LYS A 127 -6.71 -14.18 -17.80
C LYS A 127 -5.90 -14.15 -16.50
N PHE A 128 -5.87 -15.26 -15.76
CA PHE A 128 -5.02 -15.39 -14.56
C PHE A 128 -3.54 -15.21 -14.89
N LEU A 129 -3.04 -15.84 -15.97
CA LEU A 129 -1.64 -15.72 -16.39
C LEU A 129 -1.30 -14.29 -16.86
N VAL A 130 -2.22 -13.61 -17.56
CA VAL A 130 -2.04 -12.19 -17.92
C VAL A 130 -2.02 -11.30 -16.67
N ALA A 131 -2.93 -11.51 -15.72
CA ALA A 131 -2.93 -10.78 -14.44
C ALA A 131 -1.64 -11.03 -13.63
N LEU A 132 -1.12 -12.26 -13.65
CA LEU A 132 0.16 -12.60 -13.04
C LEU A 132 1.31 -11.87 -13.74
N ALA A 133 1.32 -11.82 -15.07
CA ALA A 133 2.33 -11.11 -15.82
C ALA A 133 2.30 -9.59 -15.54
N ILE A 134 1.11 -8.98 -15.45
CA ILE A 134 0.95 -7.57 -15.05
C ILE A 134 1.56 -7.38 -13.65
N SER A 135 1.20 -8.25 -12.71
CA SER A 135 1.69 -8.20 -11.34
C SER A 135 3.21 -8.32 -11.26
N VAL A 136 3.80 -9.33 -11.89
CA VAL A 136 5.25 -9.56 -11.90
C VAL A 136 5.96 -8.36 -12.53
N THR A 137 5.47 -7.85 -13.65
CA THR A 137 6.10 -6.73 -14.38
C THR A 137 6.06 -5.46 -13.55
N MET A 138 4.88 -5.08 -13.04
CA MET A 138 4.72 -3.90 -12.18
C MET A 138 5.61 -4.01 -10.94
N ASN A 139 5.56 -5.13 -10.23
CA ASN A 139 6.28 -5.27 -8.97
C ASN A 139 7.79 -5.48 -9.17
N SER A 140 8.26 -5.93 -10.34
CA SER A 140 9.70 -6.01 -10.64
C SER A 140 10.30 -4.64 -10.95
N ILE A 141 9.54 -3.77 -11.62
CA ILE A 141 10.04 -2.49 -12.14
C ILE A 141 9.70 -1.33 -11.19
N PHE A 142 8.43 -1.20 -10.81
CA PHE A 142 7.95 -0.06 -10.01
C PHE A 142 8.19 -0.26 -8.51
N ALA A 143 7.90 -1.44 -7.96
CA ALA A 143 7.92 -1.62 -6.51
C ALA A 143 9.30 -1.38 -5.85
N PRO A 144 10.46 -1.77 -6.42
CA PRO A 144 11.75 -1.48 -5.79
C PRO A 144 12.02 0.02 -5.66
N VAL A 145 11.73 0.79 -6.71
CA VAL A 145 11.87 2.25 -6.71
C VAL A 145 10.92 2.87 -5.71
N PHE A 146 9.65 2.44 -5.74
CA PHE A 146 8.60 2.91 -4.83
C PHE A 146 8.96 2.66 -3.35
N MET A 147 9.32 1.43 -2.99
CA MET A 147 9.64 1.05 -1.61
C MET A 147 10.88 1.78 -1.09
N THR A 148 11.84 2.05 -1.97
CA THR A 148 13.03 2.85 -1.63
C THR A 148 12.63 4.31 -1.36
N LEU A 149 11.83 4.91 -2.23
CA LEU A 149 11.34 6.28 -2.06
C LEU A 149 10.50 6.42 -0.79
N HIS A 150 9.56 5.49 -0.56
CA HIS A 150 8.79 5.41 0.68
C HIS A 150 9.74 5.39 1.88
N LYS A 151 10.72 4.48 1.90
CA LYS A 151 11.67 4.38 3.01
C LYS A 151 12.46 5.67 3.23
N ILE A 152 12.88 6.35 2.17
CA ILE A 152 13.56 7.65 2.26
C ILE A 152 12.66 8.68 2.91
N THR A 153 11.43 8.84 2.43
CA THR A 153 10.47 9.81 2.96
C THR A 153 10.13 9.52 4.42
N ASP A 154 10.03 8.24 4.79
CA ASP A 154 9.79 7.78 6.15
C ASP A 154 10.93 8.17 7.10
N THR A 155 12.17 7.91 6.67
CA THR A 155 13.37 8.29 7.40
C THR A 155 13.50 9.81 7.51
N HIS A 156 13.14 10.55 6.48
CA HIS A 156 13.11 12.02 6.52
C HIS A 156 12.12 12.55 7.57
N ILE A 157 10.88 12.06 7.57
CA ILE A 157 9.88 12.43 8.58
C ILE A 157 10.40 12.14 9.99
N GLY A 158 11.01 10.96 10.19
CA GLY A 158 11.61 10.57 11.46
C GLY A 158 12.74 11.50 11.90
N ASN A 159 13.65 11.86 10.98
CA ASN A 159 14.76 12.79 11.23
C ASN A 159 14.28 14.21 11.56
N CYS A 160 13.13 14.62 11.02
CA CYS A 160 12.45 15.88 11.37
C CYS A 160 11.60 15.77 12.66
N GLY A 161 11.75 14.69 13.43
CA GLY A 161 11.01 14.47 14.67
C GLY A 161 9.50 14.37 14.48
N GLY A 162 9.05 13.84 13.34
CA GLY A 162 7.62 13.70 13.02
C GLY A 162 6.88 15.03 12.79
N SER A 163 7.59 16.16 12.71
CA SER A 163 7.00 17.50 12.55
C SER A 163 6.34 17.67 11.19
N ILE A 164 5.25 18.45 11.12
CA ILE A 164 4.64 18.87 9.85
C ILE A 164 5.64 19.65 8.98
N LYS A 165 6.62 20.32 9.59
CA LYS A 165 7.73 20.98 8.88
C LYS A 165 8.51 20.02 7.98
N ALA A 166 8.45 18.70 8.21
CA ALA A 166 9.05 17.71 7.32
C ALA A 166 8.57 17.82 5.87
N LEU A 167 7.33 18.29 5.66
CA LEU A 167 6.74 18.46 4.31
C LEU A 167 7.33 19.63 3.52
N SER A 168 7.85 20.65 4.20
CA SER A 168 8.50 21.80 3.57
C SER A 168 10.02 21.81 3.73
N THR A 169 10.56 20.93 4.56
CA THR A 169 12.00 20.77 4.75
C THR A 169 12.58 19.93 3.61
N PRO A 170 13.60 20.40 2.87
CA PRO A 170 14.20 19.64 1.79
C PRO A 170 14.70 18.26 2.24
N ILE A 171 14.41 17.24 1.45
CA ILE A 171 14.84 15.86 1.75
C ILE A 171 16.34 15.74 1.39
N PRO A 172 17.21 15.38 2.34
CA PRO A 172 18.63 15.13 2.05
C PRO A 172 18.79 13.76 1.38
N MET A 173 18.34 13.67 0.11
CA MET A 173 18.17 12.43 -0.66
C MET A 173 19.43 11.57 -0.64
N THR A 174 20.58 12.12 -1.03
CA THR A 174 21.86 11.38 -1.07
C THR A 174 22.20 10.79 0.28
N ARG A 175 22.14 11.59 1.36
CA ARG A 175 22.50 11.16 2.71
C ARG A 175 21.60 10.02 3.21
N ILE A 176 20.29 10.14 3.00
CA ILE A 176 19.34 9.11 3.44
C ILE A 176 19.51 7.85 2.59
N PHE A 177 19.57 7.98 1.27
CA PHE A 177 19.71 6.87 0.32
C PHE A 177 20.98 6.05 0.59
N THR A 178 22.14 6.69 0.72
CA THR A 178 23.40 5.99 1.02
C THR A 178 23.42 5.39 2.42
N GLY A 179 22.67 5.98 3.36
CA GLY A 179 22.55 5.50 4.74
C GLY A 179 21.50 4.40 4.96
N LEU A 180 20.73 4.00 3.94
CA LEU A 180 19.77 2.91 4.06
C LEU A 180 20.47 1.58 4.34
N ASN A 181 19.84 0.71 5.12
CA ASN A 181 20.29 -0.67 5.27
C ASN A 181 19.94 -1.48 4.00
N TRP A 182 20.79 -1.35 2.99
CA TRP A 182 20.63 -2.02 1.69
C TRP A 182 20.62 -3.54 1.79
N ALA A 183 21.34 -4.12 2.75
CA ALA A 183 21.34 -5.56 2.98
C ALA A 183 19.94 -6.05 3.37
N VAL A 184 19.24 -5.35 4.27
CA VAL A 184 17.86 -5.68 4.64
C VAL A 184 16.89 -5.40 3.50
N LEU A 185 17.00 -4.24 2.83
CA LEU A 185 16.12 -3.89 1.73
C LEU A 185 16.21 -4.93 0.59
N TRP A 186 17.42 -5.37 0.25
CA TRP A 186 17.63 -6.39 -0.79
C TRP A 186 17.17 -7.79 -0.33
N SER A 187 17.69 -8.27 0.80
CA SER A 187 17.48 -9.66 1.24
C SER A 187 16.06 -9.95 1.72
N PHE A 188 15.38 -8.94 2.26
CA PHE A 188 14.03 -9.08 2.80
C PHE A 188 12.99 -8.48 1.88
N VAL A 189 13.08 -7.19 1.55
CA VAL A 189 12.01 -6.52 0.78
C VAL A 189 12.00 -6.97 -0.67
N PHE A 190 13.13 -6.85 -1.38
CA PHE A 190 13.16 -7.14 -2.81
C PHE A 190 13.15 -8.63 -3.12
N LYS A 191 13.91 -9.44 -2.38
CA LYS A 191 13.99 -10.89 -2.63
C LYS A 191 12.83 -11.69 -2.06
N LYS A 192 12.16 -11.22 -1.01
CA LYS A 192 11.10 -12.00 -0.33
C LYS A 192 9.75 -11.30 -0.38
N THR A 193 9.65 -10.07 0.13
CA THR A 193 8.36 -9.38 0.21
C THR A 193 7.76 -9.14 -1.17
N ILE A 194 8.54 -8.69 -2.15
CA ILE A 194 8.06 -8.47 -3.52
C ILE A 194 7.57 -9.80 -4.15
N PRO A 195 8.36 -10.87 -4.26
CA PRO A 195 7.91 -12.10 -4.91
C PRO A 195 6.85 -12.88 -4.12
N LEU A 196 6.99 -12.98 -2.79
CA LEU A 196 6.15 -13.87 -1.98
C LEU A 196 4.85 -13.23 -1.52
N PHE A 197 4.80 -11.90 -1.42
CA PHE A 197 3.60 -11.19 -1.00
C PHE A 197 3.02 -10.36 -2.16
N TRP A 198 3.81 -9.47 -2.77
CA TRP A 198 3.26 -8.53 -3.73
C TRP A 198 2.89 -9.14 -5.08
N TYR A 199 3.65 -10.12 -5.59
CA TYR A 199 3.26 -10.81 -6.82
C TYR A 199 1.89 -11.49 -6.68
N PRO A 200 1.65 -12.41 -5.72
CA PRO A 200 0.34 -13.05 -5.59
C PRO A 200 -0.76 -12.04 -5.24
N ALA A 201 -0.50 -11.08 -4.34
CA ALA A 201 -1.50 -10.12 -3.91
C ALA A 201 -1.93 -9.18 -5.06
N HIS A 202 -0.99 -8.68 -5.87
CA HIS A 202 -1.32 -7.86 -7.03
C HIS A 202 -1.88 -8.68 -8.19
N THR A 203 -1.57 -9.97 -8.34
CA THR A 203 -2.28 -10.84 -9.30
C THR A 203 -3.76 -10.88 -8.99
N ILE A 204 -4.13 -11.11 -7.72
CA ILE A 204 -5.53 -11.03 -7.26
C ILE A 204 -6.09 -9.63 -7.53
N THR A 205 -5.32 -8.59 -7.22
CA THR A 205 -5.74 -7.20 -7.46
C THR A 205 -6.11 -6.94 -8.92
N PHE A 206 -5.32 -7.42 -9.89
CA PHE A 206 -5.59 -7.20 -11.31
C PHE A 206 -6.76 -8.04 -11.85
N LEU A 207 -7.17 -9.09 -11.14
CA LEU A 207 -8.39 -9.84 -11.44
C LEU A 207 -9.65 -9.13 -10.96
N LEU A 208 -9.53 -8.20 -10.01
CA LEU A 208 -10.66 -7.40 -9.53
C LEU A 208 -11.09 -6.34 -10.57
N PRO A 209 -12.34 -5.86 -10.49
CA PRO A 209 -12.82 -4.70 -11.23
C PRO A 209 -11.88 -3.48 -11.05
N PRO A 210 -11.63 -2.68 -12.10
CA PRO A 210 -10.68 -1.56 -12.07
C PRO A 210 -10.87 -0.57 -10.91
N ASP A 211 -12.12 -0.28 -10.55
CA ASP A 211 -12.51 0.64 -9.49
C ASP A 211 -12.18 0.12 -8.08
N MET A 212 -12.05 -1.21 -7.91
CA MET A 212 -11.71 -1.86 -6.66
C MET A 212 -10.19 -2.00 -6.43
N ARG A 213 -9.39 -1.99 -7.50
CA ARG A 213 -7.95 -2.34 -7.45
C ARG A 213 -7.15 -1.47 -6.48
N VAL A 214 -7.36 -0.16 -6.55
CA VAL A 214 -6.66 0.83 -5.72
C VAL A 214 -7.03 0.67 -4.25
N LEU A 215 -8.32 0.46 -3.96
CA LEU A 215 -8.80 0.26 -2.59
C LEU A 215 -8.22 -1.04 -2.01
N PHE A 216 -8.25 -2.12 -2.79
CA PHE A 216 -7.70 -3.40 -2.38
C PHE A 216 -6.19 -3.33 -2.11
N ALA A 217 -5.41 -2.63 -2.96
CA ALA A 217 -3.99 -2.43 -2.69
C ALA A 217 -3.70 -1.58 -1.45
N ALA A 218 -4.51 -0.56 -1.18
CA ALA A 218 -4.38 0.20 0.07
C ALA A 218 -4.61 -0.68 1.31
N ILE A 219 -5.56 -1.61 1.25
CA ILE A 219 -5.80 -2.62 2.31
C ILE A 219 -4.62 -3.61 2.42
N LEU A 220 -4.04 -4.05 1.30
CA LEU A 220 -2.87 -4.95 1.31
C LEU A 220 -1.67 -4.34 2.06
N GLY A 221 -1.50 -3.01 2.02
CA GLY A 221 -0.50 -2.30 2.84
C GLY A 221 -0.69 -2.51 4.35
N VAL A 222 -1.94 -2.46 4.82
CA VAL A 222 -2.30 -2.75 6.23
C VAL A 222 -1.98 -4.21 6.56
N VAL A 223 -2.40 -5.15 5.71
CA VAL A 223 -2.18 -6.58 5.90
C VAL A 223 -0.69 -6.89 6.01
N LEU A 224 0.13 -6.34 5.10
CA LEU A 224 1.58 -6.52 5.14
C LEU A 224 2.17 -5.96 6.44
N GLY A 225 1.76 -4.76 6.85
CA GLY A 225 2.22 -4.14 8.10
C GLY A 225 1.97 -5.03 9.32
N VAL A 226 0.78 -5.63 9.41
CA VAL A 226 0.40 -6.58 10.47
C VAL A 226 1.26 -7.85 10.41
N LEU A 227 1.41 -8.47 9.24
CA LEU A 227 2.21 -9.69 9.06
C LEU A 227 3.67 -9.48 9.47
N LEU A 228 4.27 -8.36 9.06
CA LEU A 228 5.64 -8.01 9.40
C LEU A 228 5.81 -7.75 10.89
N ALA A 229 4.87 -7.05 11.52
CA ALA A 229 4.93 -6.75 12.95
C ALA A 229 4.78 -8.02 13.82
N ILE A 230 3.95 -8.98 13.40
CA ILE A 230 3.83 -10.29 14.05
C ILE A 230 5.11 -11.11 13.87
N ALA A 231 5.66 -11.15 12.64
CA ALA A 231 6.89 -11.88 12.35
C ALA A 231 8.08 -11.36 13.16
N ALA A 232 8.16 -10.05 13.39
CA ALA A 232 9.21 -9.43 14.20
C ALA A 232 9.14 -9.82 15.70
N LYS A 233 7.95 -10.17 16.21
CA LYS A 233 7.76 -10.61 17.61
C LYS A 233 8.05 -12.09 17.88
N LYS A 234 8.09 -12.91 16.83
CA LYS A 234 8.37 -14.35 16.94
C LYS A 234 9.88 -14.65 16.97
N LYS A 235 10.72 -13.64 16.73
CA LYS A 235 12.16 -13.69 16.98
C LYS A 235 12.47 -13.24 18.39
#